data_AF-A0A945I7T4-F1
#
_entry.id   AF-A0A945I7T4-F1
#
_cell.length_a   1.000
_cell.length_b   1.000
_cell.length_c   1.000
_cell.angle_alpha   90.00
_cell.angle_beta   90.00
_cell.angle_gamma   90.00
#
_symmetry.space_group_name_H-M   'P 1'
#
loop_
_entity.id
_entity.type
_entity.pdbx_description
1 polymer ?
#
loop_
_entity_poly.entity_id
_entity_poly.type
_entity_poly.pdbx_seq_one_letter_code
_entity_poly.pdbx_strand_id
1 'polypeptide(L)'
;MSKFARIKVLILDKNPEFHDVVSKAVAGIQLTNLRCCASVEDALQLLNGEWLPDLIIMEIDMGGAVGLNFLSQIRAGKTPADENLPIVIMTRNIEPATAFRACEIGFEHFIRKPFDDEALQKRVVSVLEKPRRFVISKGFFGPSRRNPSNVTNYQGEERRGANGRPTIKEAPPPKVVKAPNHIETGGKSSLNGAVIDDGPEVPDTVSEIDSAMAAAVSDETREQLKAAPKPAPVKPLKPKAQKEAEPEKEKIELVAAPKERDDGGNPDRAAEIAAKLESHAEWLQTHGAKGEKADFADQDLSGADLSEANLSNANLRSADLQDANLARANLFDADLRSANLSGANLGEADIHNANLRHANLKSAQMQEAELRAADLSGANLEGAQMAGVDFKDVTFLSTNIQGADLQGANLTQKQIDKAIGDASTLLPPGIRIKIDEAE
;
A
#
# COMPACT_ATOMS: atom_id res chain seq x y z
N MET A 1 -11.46 -12.98 40.80
CA MET A 1 -11.00 -11.60 40.53
C MET A 1 -10.85 -11.44 39.04
N SER A 2 -10.99 -10.22 38.50
CA SER A 2 -10.71 -9.95 37.08
C SER A 2 -9.30 -10.41 36.71
N LYS A 3 -9.15 -10.98 35.50
CA LYS A 3 -7.85 -11.37 34.93
C LYS A 3 -6.88 -10.19 34.80
N PHE A 4 -7.41 -8.97 34.61
CA PHE A 4 -6.62 -7.78 34.25
C PHE A 4 -6.56 -6.69 35.32
N ALA A 5 -7.35 -6.75 36.41
CA ALA A 5 -7.44 -5.67 37.42
C ALA A 5 -6.14 -5.35 38.20
N ARG A 6 -5.06 -6.11 38.02
CA ARG A 6 -3.73 -5.79 38.59
C ARG A 6 -2.76 -5.14 37.60
N ILE A 7 -3.03 -5.25 36.30
CA ILE A 7 -2.19 -4.72 35.22
C ILE A 7 -2.18 -3.20 35.30
N LYS A 8 -0.99 -2.63 35.50
CA LYS A 8 -0.72 -1.20 35.45
C LYS A 8 -0.60 -0.77 34.00
N VAL A 9 -1.38 0.23 33.59
CA VAL A 9 -1.33 0.76 32.21
C VAL A 9 -0.91 2.21 32.23
N LEU A 10 0.16 2.52 31.48
CA LEU A 10 0.54 3.89 31.17
C LEU A 10 -0.13 4.31 29.86
N ILE A 11 -0.94 5.37 29.90
CA ILE A 11 -1.52 6.03 28.73
C ILE A 11 -0.69 7.29 28.48
N LEU A 12 -0.05 7.39 27.32
CA LEU A 12 0.80 8.52 26.96
C LEU A 12 0.25 9.19 25.69
N ASP A 13 -0.32 10.38 25.83
CA ASP A 13 -0.95 11.08 24.71
C ASP A 13 -0.86 12.59 24.88
N LYS A 14 -0.42 13.31 23.84
CA LYS A 14 -0.33 14.78 23.87
C LYS A 14 -1.70 15.47 23.94
N ASN A 15 -2.80 14.77 23.63
CA ASN A 15 -4.16 15.30 23.82
C ASN A 15 -4.81 14.70 25.08
N PRO A 16 -5.07 15.50 26.13
CA PRO A 16 -5.77 15.06 27.34
C PRO A 16 -7.17 14.48 27.09
N GLU A 17 -7.90 14.94 26.06
CA GLU A 17 -9.23 14.40 25.73
C GLU A 17 -9.18 12.91 25.38
N PHE A 18 -8.06 12.45 24.79
CA PHE A 18 -7.87 11.03 24.47
C PHE A 18 -7.54 10.19 25.71
N HIS A 19 -7.11 10.79 26.83
CA HIS A 19 -6.88 10.06 28.08
C HIS A 19 -8.20 9.45 28.57
N ASP A 20 -9.29 10.22 28.55
CA ASP A 20 -10.61 9.77 28.96
C ASP A 20 -11.19 8.72 27.98
N VAL A 21 -11.01 8.92 26.67
CA VAL A 21 -11.44 7.95 25.64
C VAL A 21 -10.75 6.60 25.85
N VAL A 22 -9.43 6.57 25.97
CA VAL A 22 -8.66 5.34 26.19
C VAL A 22 -9.01 4.72 27.54
N SER A 23 -9.09 5.53 28.61
CA SER A 23 -9.41 5.04 29.96
C SER A 23 -10.79 4.40 30.03
N LYS A 24 -11.80 5.01 29.41
CA LYS A 24 -13.17 4.46 29.31
C LYS A 24 -13.17 3.15 28.53
N ALA A 25 -12.51 3.11 27.38
CA ALA A 25 -12.45 1.92 26.55
C ALA A 25 -11.78 0.74 27.27
N VAL A 26 -10.64 0.94 27.94
CA VAL A 26 -9.94 -0.15 28.66
C VAL A 26 -10.63 -0.54 29.97
N ALA A 27 -11.41 0.35 30.59
CA ALA A 27 -12.24 -0.01 31.75
C ALA A 27 -13.28 -1.09 31.42
N GLY A 28 -13.73 -1.19 30.16
CA GLY A 28 -14.62 -2.28 29.70
C GLY A 28 -14.01 -3.68 29.82
N ILE A 29 -12.68 -3.80 29.74
CA ILE A 29 -11.92 -5.04 30.01
C ILE A 29 -11.30 -5.05 31.42
N GLN A 30 -11.83 -4.23 32.32
CA GLN A 30 -11.48 -4.20 33.75
C GLN A 30 -10.02 -3.81 34.04
N LEU A 31 -9.39 -3.06 33.13
CA LEU A 31 -8.11 -2.37 33.38
C LEU A 31 -8.39 -1.07 34.13
N THR A 32 -8.13 -1.05 35.44
CA THR A 32 -8.46 0.09 36.32
C THR A 32 -7.23 0.78 36.93
N ASN A 33 -6.04 0.18 36.83
CA ASN A 33 -4.80 0.73 37.39
C ASN A 33 -4.07 1.59 36.36
N LEU A 34 -4.68 2.72 36.01
CA LEU A 34 -4.23 3.60 34.93
C LEU A 34 -3.37 4.77 35.45
N ARG A 35 -2.42 5.21 34.63
CA ARG A 35 -1.77 6.54 34.74
C ARG A 35 -1.75 7.19 33.38
N CYS A 36 -2.07 8.47 33.32
CA CYS A 36 -2.12 9.23 32.07
C CYS A 36 -1.05 10.32 32.10
N CYS A 37 -0.29 10.46 31.01
CA CYS A 37 0.76 11.45 30.83
C CYS A 37 0.52 12.25 29.55
N ALA A 38 0.68 13.57 29.63
CA ALA A 38 0.61 14.45 28.46
C ALA A 38 1.97 14.61 27.75
N SER A 39 3.07 14.35 28.47
CA SER A 39 4.45 14.48 27.98
C SER A 39 5.28 13.23 28.25
N VAL A 40 6.39 13.09 27.51
CA VAL A 40 7.38 12.02 27.74
C VAL A 40 8.12 12.26 29.06
N GLU A 41 8.30 13.53 29.43
CA GLU A 41 8.92 13.98 30.67
C GLU A 41 8.13 13.47 31.90
N ASP A 42 6.79 13.59 31.90
CA ASP A 42 5.93 13.05 32.95
C ASP A 42 6.01 11.51 33.02
N ALA A 43 6.02 10.85 31.86
CA ALA A 43 6.14 9.40 31.78
C ALA A 43 7.48 8.91 32.35
N LEU A 44 8.60 9.57 32.01
CA LEU A 44 9.91 9.26 32.55
C LEU A 44 9.99 9.55 34.06
N GLN A 45 9.33 10.60 34.57
CA GLN A 45 9.23 10.84 36.01
C GLN A 45 8.48 9.71 36.74
N LEU A 46 7.39 9.18 36.18
CA LEU A 46 6.69 8.02 36.76
C LEU A 46 7.57 6.76 36.78
N LEU A 47 8.28 6.48 35.68
CA LEU A 47 9.17 5.31 35.60
C LEU A 47 10.35 5.41 36.59
N ASN A 48 10.94 6.61 36.73
CA ASN A 48 12.01 6.88 37.68
C ASN A 48 11.52 6.92 39.14
N GLY A 49 10.23 7.20 39.36
CA GLY A 49 9.55 7.11 40.66
C GLY A 49 9.06 5.71 41.03
N GLU A 50 9.68 4.65 40.47
CA GLU A 50 9.37 3.22 40.69
C GLU A 50 7.94 2.77 40.28
N TRP A 51 7.14 3.64 39.63
CA TRP A 51 5.86 3.22 39.07
C TRP A 51 6.06 2.58 37.70
N LEU A 52 6.46 1.30 37.71
CA LEU A 52 6.67 0.50 36.50
C LEU A 52 5.32 -0.05 35.98
N PRO A 53 4.89 0.27 34.75
CA PRO A 53 3.69 -0.29 34.12
C PRO A 53 3.93 -1.69 33.56
N ASP A 54 2.84 -2.42 33.33
CA ASP A 54 2.79 -3.74 32.67
C ASP A 54 2.37 -3.64 31.18
N LEU A 55 1.86 -2.47 30.77
CA LEU A 55 1.47 -2.12 29.39
C LEU A 55 1.62 -0.60 29.18
N ILE A 56 2.10 -0.18 28.01
CA ILE A 56 1.99 1.21 27.55
C ILE A 56 1.04 1.28 26.36
N ILE A 57 0.15 2.27 26.38
CA ILE A 57 -0.65 2.68 25.23
C ILE A 57 -0.26 4.12 24.90
N MET A 58 0.48 4.34 23.80
CA MET A 58 1.10 5.64 23.50
C MET A 58 0.76 6.20 22.13
N GLU A 59 0.56 7.52 22.05
CA GLU A 59 0.67 8.26 20.80
C GLU A 59 2.15 8.30 20.35
N ILE A 60 2.43 7.98 19.08
CA ILE A 60 3.80 8.04 18.55
C ILE A 60 4.14 9.41 17.96
N ASP A 61 3.16 10.12 17.38
CA ASP A 61 3.32 11.53 17.02
C ASP A 61 3.10 12.40 18.26
N MET A 62 4.14 12.52 19.07
CA MET A 62 4.22 13.51 20.16
C MET A 62 4.84 14.85 19.72
N GLY A 63 4.94 15.10 18.41
CA GLY A 63 5.71 16.21 17.84
C GLY A 63 7.14 15.79 17.49
N GLY A 64 7.47 15.80 16.20
CA GLY A 64 8.78 15.36 15.71
C GLY A 64 9.09 13.92 16.13
N ALA A 65 10.32 13.67 16.58
CA ALA A 65 10.80 12.34 16.97
C ALA A 65 10.55 11.96 18.45
N VAL A 66 9.79 12.75 19.22
CA VAL A 66 9.67 12.59 20.69
C VAL A 66 9.15 11.20 21.08
N GLY A 67 8.05 10.73 20.49
CA GLY A 67 7.49 9.40 20.79
C GLY A 67 8.42 8.26 20.36
N LEU A 68 9.09 8.38 19.20
CA LEU A 68 10.09 7.41 18.74
C LEU A 68 11.29 7.32 19.68
N ASN A 69 11.76 8.46 20.19
CA ASN A 69 12.89 8.51 21.10
C ASN A 69 12.53 7.89 22.46
N PHE A 70 11.29 8.05 22.93
CA PHE A 70 10.79 7.37 24.14
C PHE A 70 10.70 5.85 23.94
N LEU A 71 10.07 5.41 22.84
CA LEU A 71 9.99 4.01 22.44
C LEU A 71 11.39 3.36 22.33
N SER A 72 12.35 4.07 21.72
CA SER A 72 13.73 3.63 21.60
C SER A 72 14.47 3.58 22.94
N GLN A 73 14.17 4.47 23.89
CA GLN A 73 14.78 4.44 25.23
C GLN A 73 14.34 3.20 26.01
N ILE A 74 13.05 2.84 25.96
CA ILE A 74 12.55 1.62 26.60
C ILE A 74 13.20 0.38 25.99
N ARG A 75 13.14 0.23 24.66
CA ARG A 75 13.68 -0.94 23.95
C ARG A 75 15.22 -1.06 24.01
N ALA A 76 15.92 0.01 24.38
CA ALA A 76 17.37 0.00 24.61
C ALA A 76 17.76 -0.11 26.09
N GLY A 77 16.83 -0.41 27.00
CA GLY A 77 17.10 -0.54 28.44
C GLY A 77 17.55 0.76 29.11
N LYS A 78 17.22 1.93 28.54
CA LYS A 78 17.61 3.26 29.05
C LYS A 78 16.61 3.89 30.02
N THR A 79 15.53 3.17 30.32
CA THR A 79 14.52 3.55 31.33
C THR A 79 14.39 2.44 32.37
N PRO A 80 13.85 2.71 33.57
CA PRO A 80 13.57 1.66 34.57
C PRO A 80 12.49 0.63 34.16
N ALA A 81 11.76 0.87 33.06
CA ALA A 81 10.80 -0.11 32.52
C ALA A 81 11.51 -1.31 31.87
N ASP A 82 10.85 -2.47 31.88
CA ASP A 82 11.31 -3.67 31.18
C ASP A 82 11.48 -3.37 29.68
N GLU A 83 12.63 -3.69 29.09
CA GLU A 83 12.89 -3.54 27.66
C GLU A 83 11.88 -4.32 26.79
N ASN A 84 11.25 -5.36 27.36
CA ASN A 84 10.25 -6.21 26.72
C ASN A 84 8.79 -5.85 27.05
N LEU A 85 8.57 -4.81 27.86
CA LEU A 85 7.26 -4.25 28.19
C LEU A 85 6.37 -4.10 26.95
N PRO A 86 5.15 -4.66 26.92
CA PRO A 86 4.25 -4.48 25.78
C PRO A 86 3.86 -3.02 25.53
N ILE A 87 3.94 -2.59 24.27
CA ILE A 87 3.60 -1.24 23.82
C ILE A 87 2.60 -1.31 22.68
N VAL A 88 1.46 -0.65 22.87
CA VAL A 88 0.46 -0.39 21.84
C VAL A 88 0.63 1.05 21.35
N ILE A 89 1.02 1.21 20.09
CA ILE A 89 1.07 2.52 19.42
C ILE A 89 -0.34 2.88 18.96
N MET A 90 -0.77 4.09 19.29
CA MET A 90 -1.91 4.76 18.70
C MET A 90 -1.42 5.90 17.80
N THR A 91 -2.10 6.19 16.69
CA THR A 91 -1.99 7.50 16.01
C THR A 91 -3.07 7.73 14.98
N ARG A 92 -3.38 8.99 14.64
CA ARG A 92 -4.34 9.34 13.58
C ARG A 92 -3.76 9.10 12.19
N ASN A 93 -2.50 9.47 12.00
CA ASN A 93 -1.76 9.33 10.75
C ASN A 93 -0.29 9.14 11.09
N ILE A 94 0.32 8.05 10.62
CA ILE A 94 1.74 7.80 10.84
C ILE A 94 2.53 8.23 9.61
N GLU A 95 3.50 9.12 9.79
CA GLU A 95 4.45 9.44 8.73
C GLU A 95 5.28 8.17 8.38
N PRO A 96 5.53 7.85 7.11
CA PRO A 96 6.27 6.64 6.74
C PRO A 96 7.64 6.48 7.41
N ALA A 97 8.38 7.57 7.60
CA ALA A 97 9.66 7.56 8.31
C ALA A 97 9.50 7.19 9.80
N THR A 98 8.43 7.67 10.43
CA THR A 98 8.06 7.35 11.81
C THR A 98 7.57 5.92 11.95
N ALA A 99 6.77 5.43 10.99
CA ALA A 99 6.35 4.04 10.93
C ALA A 99 7.55 3.10 10.82
N PHE A 100 8.45 3.34 9.86
CA PHE A 100 9.65 2.53 9.65
C PHE A 100 10.51 2.45 10.92
N ARG A 101 10.82 3.60 11.53
CA ARG A 101 11.61 3.64 12.77
C ARG A 101 10.91 2.95 13.94
N ALA A 102 9.60 3.12 14.12
CA ALA A 102 8.85 2.40 15.13
C ALA A 102 8.94 0.87 14.91
N CYS A 103 8.91 0.41 13.66
CA CYS A 103 9.08 -1.00 13.30
C CYS A 103 10.52 -1.51 13.47
N GLU A 104 11.56 -0.68 13.27
CA GLU A 104 12.95 -1.05 13.62
C GLU A 104 13.14 -1.19 15.14
N ILE A 105 12.48 -0.34 15.93
CA ILE A 105 12.61 -0.29 17.39
C ILE A 105 11.78 -1.41 18.07
N GLY A 106 10.56 -1.62 17.59
CA GLY A 106 9.68 -2.72 18.00
C GLY A 106 8.56 -2.36 18.97
N PHE A 107 7.33 -2.75 18.62
CA PHE A 107 6.11 -2.56 19.41
C PHE A 107 5.13 -3.74 19.18
N GLU A 108 4.12 -3.93 20.04
CA GLU A 108 3.29 -5.14 20.06
C GLU A 108 1.97 -4.97 19.29
N HIS A 109 1.44 -3.75 19.19
CA HIS A 109 0.33 -3.48 18.27
C HIS A 109 0.28 -2.01 17.81
N PHE A 110 -0.31 -1.79 16.63
CA PHE A 110 -0.67 -0.47 16.12
C PHE A 110 -2.19 -0.30 16.06
N ILE A 111 -2.71 0.87 16.46
CA ILE A 111 -4.14 1.22 16.39
C ILE A 111 -4.28 2.61 15.78
N ARG A 112 -5.10 2.73 14.72
CA ARG A 112 -5.37 4.01 14.09
C ARG A 112 -6.46 4.77 14.86
N LYS A 113 -6.27 6.07 15.08
CA LYS A 113 -7.29 7.00 15.60
C LYS A 113 -8.12 7.60 14.45
N PRO A 114 -9.44 7.82 14.62
CA PRO A 114 -10.27 7.34 15.73
C PRO A 114 -10.46 5.82 15.68
N PHE A 115 -10.74 5.23 16.84
CA PHE A 115 -11.09 3.82 17.02
C PHE A 115 -12.33 3.73 17.91
N ASP A 116 -13.08 2.63 17.81
CA ASP A 116 -14.13 2.29 18.76
C ASP A 116 -13.59 1.54 20.00
N ASP A 117 -14.42 1.48 21.05
CA ASP A 117 -14.05 0.87 22.34
C ASP A 117 -13.71 -0.64 22.17
N GLU A 118 -14.42 -1.37 21.29
CA GLU A 118 -14.26 -2.82 21.11
C GLU A 118 -12.97 -3.18 20.36
N ALA A 119 -12.60 -2.39 19.34
CA ALA A 119 -11.36 -2.55 18.59
C ALA A 119 -10.14 -2.36 19.50
N LEU A 120 -10.12 -1.33 20.35
CA LEU A 120 -9.06 -1.12 21.33
C LEU A 120 -9.01 -2.26 22.35
N GLN A 121 -10.16 -2.68 22.89
CA GLN A 121 -10.25 -3.81 23.84
C GLN A 121 -9.69 -5.11 23.25
N LYS A 122 -10.13 -5.50 22.03
CA LYS A 122 -9.64 -6.71 21.34
C LYS A 122 -8.12 -6.70 21.17
N ARG A 123 -7.53 -5.56 20.78
CA ARG A 123 -6.08 -5.45 20.62
C ARG A 123 -5.34 -5.49 21.96
N VAL A 124 -5.80 -4.76 22.97
CA VAL A 124 -5.18 -4.78 24.31
C VAL A 124 -5.24 -6.17 24.94
N VAL A 125 -6.38 -6.87 24.85
CA VAL A 125 -6.50 -8.27 25.33
C VAL A 125 -5.53 -9.18 24.56
N SER A 126 -5.47 -9.08 23.22
CA SER A 126 -4.53 -9.88 22.42
C SER A 126 -3.07 -9.64 22.82
N VAL A 127 -2.68 -8.40 23.10
CA VAL A 127 -1.32 -8.04 23.53
C VAL A 127 -1.02 -8.56 24.94
N LEU A 128 -1.96 -8.45 25.88
CA LEU A 128 -1.77 -8.93 27.26
C LEU A 128 -1.76 -10.47 27.36
N GLU A 129 -2.46 -11.17 26.46
CA GLU A 129 -2.51 -12.63 26.48
C GLU A 129 -1.35 -13.28 25.71
N LYS A 130 -0.95 -12.70 24.58
CA LYS A 130 0.11 -13.21 23.70
C LYS A 130 0.88 -12.03 23.09
N PRO A 131 1.76 -11.36 23.85
CA PRO A 131 2.54 -10.23 23.33
C PRO A 131 3.43 -10.70 22.19
N ARG A 132 3.17 -10.19 20.98
CA ARG A 132 3.95 -10.44 19.77
C ARG A 132 4.57 -9.13 19.32
N ARG A 133 5.86 -8.93 19.54
CA ARG A 133 6.56 -7.73 19.09
C ARG A 133 6.70 -7.75 17.57
N PHE A 134 6.14 -6.75 16.91
CA PHE A 134 6.41 -6.43 15.53
C PHE A 134 7.77 -5.71 15.46
N VAL A 135 8.79 -6.38 14.89
CA VAL A 135 10.11 -5.81 14.62
C VAL A 135 10.49 -6.13 13.18
N ILE A 136 10.99 -5.15 12.42
CA ILE A 136 11.61 -5.36 11.11
C ILE A 136 13.12 -5.26 11.30
N SER A 137 13.86 -6.34 10.99
CA SER A 137 15.32 -6.33 11.09
C SER A 137 15.95 -5.53 9.94
N LYS A 138 17.09 -4.90 10.20
CA LYS A 138 17.86 -4.17 9.16
C LYS A 138 18.34 -5.05 7.99
N GLY A 139 18.28 -6.37 8.12
CA GLY A 139 18.61 -7.34 7.06
C GLY A 139 17.39 -7.88 6.31
N PHE A 140 16.18 -7.40 6.58
CA PHE A 140 14.97 -7.82 5.85
C PHE A 140 14.95 -7.28 4.42
N PHE A 141 15.58 -6.12 4.19
CA PHE A 141 16.07 -5.75 2.87
C PHE A 141 17.47 -6.37 2.71
N GLY A 142 17.71 -7.03 1.57
CA GLY A 142 19.00 -7.68 1.28
C GLY A 142 20.19 -6.73 1.39
N PRO A 143 21.43 -7.27 1.52
CA PRO A 143 22.59 -6.51 1.98
C PRO A 143 22.81 -5.24 1.15
N SER A 144 22.74 -4.09 1.84
CA SER A 144 23.00 -2.77 1.26
C SER A 144 24.32 -2.76 0.50
N ARG A 145 24.26 -2.68 -0.84
CA ARG A 145 25.46 -2.53 -1.66
C ARG A 145 26.15 -1.20 -1.38
N ARG A 146 27.21 -1.21 -0.58
CA ARG A 146 28.40 -0.33 -0.69
C ARG A 146 29.50 -0.77 0.29
N ASN A 147 30.38 -1.66 -0.17
CA ASN A 147 31.81 -1.56 0.15
C ASN A 147 32.65 -2.23 -0.97
N PRO A 148 33.26 -1.48 -1.90
CA PRO A 148 33.87 -2.02 -3.12
C PRO A 148 35.31 -2.52 -2.91
N SER A 149 35.59 -3.21 -1.80
CA SER A 149 36.95 -3.71 -1.50
C SER A 149 36.96 -4.87 -0.50
N ASN A 150 36.39 -6.01 -0.90
CA ASN A 150 36.96 -7.34 -0.61
C ASN A 150 36.22 -8.43 -1.40
N VAL A 151 36.92 -9.05 -2.35
CA VAL A 151 36.51 -10.32 -2.95
C VAL A 151 37.13 -11.43 -2.10
N THR A 152 36.32 -12.03 -1.24
CA THR A 152 36.70 -13.26 -0.52
C THR A 152 35.60 -14.29 -0.68
N ASN A 153 35.95 -15.44 -1.25
CA ASN A 153 35.04 -16.55 -1.56
C ASN A 153 34.23 -16.99 -0.34
N TYR A 154 32.92 -17.17 -0.50
CA TYR A 154 32.13 -17.97 0.42
C TYR A 154 32.23 -19.45 0.02
N GLN A 155 32.79 -20.27 0.91
CA GLN A 155 32.73 -21.73 0.83
C GLN A 155 31.97 -22.27 2.05
N GLY A 156 31.21 -23.34 1.82
CA GLY A 156 30.54 -24.12 2.86
C GLY A 156 29.03 -23.81 3.01
N GLU A 157 28.17 -24.81 3.17
CA GLU A 157 28.35 -26.26 2.92
C GLU A 157 26.97 -26.93 2.74
N GLU A 158 26.97 -28.18 2.25
CA GLU A 158 25.78 -28.89 1.76
C GLU A 158 24.84 -29.43 2.86
N ARG A 159 23.59 -29.77 2.49
CA ARG A 159 23.03 -31.13 2.70
C ARG A 159 21.71 -31.44 1.94
N ARG A 160 21.87 -32.24 0.87
CA ARG A 160 20.98 -33.33 0.37
C ARG A 160 19.50 -33.03 0.00
N GLY A 161 18.98 -33.45 -1.16
CA GLY A 161 19.63 -34.03 -2.35
C GLY A 161 18.66 -34.77 -3.31
N ALA A 162 19.05 -34.86 -4.60
CA ALA A 162 18.63 -35.81 -5.65
C ALA A 162 17.11 -35.99 -5.94
N ASN A 163 16.58 -35.79 -7.16
CA ASN A 163 17.05 -36.29 -8.46
C ASN A 163 16.49 -35.49 -9.66
N GLY A 164 17.16 -35.58 -10.82
CA GLY A 164 16.54 -35.41 -12.15
C GLY A 164 16.61 -34.02 -12.79
N ARG A 165 17.54 -33.81 -13.73
CA ARG A 165 17.50 -32.70 -14.71
C ARG A 165 16.97 -33.20 -16.06
N PRO A 166 15.89 -32.60 -16.61
CA PRO A 166 15.64 -32.59 -18.04
C PRO A 166 16.39 -31.43 -18.71
N THR A 167 17.10 -31.69 -19.81
CA THR A 167 17.71 -30.64 -20.64
C THR A 167 16.64 -29.95 -21.49
N ILE A 168 16.39 -28.66 -21.25
CA ILE A 168 15.56 -27.84 -22.14
C ILE A 168 16.40 -27.41 -23.34
N LYS A 169 15.88 -27.62 -24.55
CA LYS A 169 16.51 -27.17 -25.81
C LYS A 169 16.32 -25.67 -25.96
N GLU A 170 17.37 -24.97 -26.40
CA GLU A 170 17.28 -23.56 -26.79
C GLU A 170 16.27 -23.38 -27.93
N ALA A 171 15.34 -22.44 -27.76
CA ALA A 171 14.45 -21.98 -28.83
C ALA A 171 15.17 -20.93 -29.70
N PRO A 172 14.97 -20.92 -31.02
CA PRO A 172 15.66 -19.99 -31.92
C PRO A 172 15.13 -18.55 -31.76
N PRO A 173 15.98 -17.52 -31.94
CA PRO A 173 15.59 -16.12 -31.74
C PRO A 173 14.57 -15.63 -32.79
N PRO A 174 13.68 -14.69 -32.42
CA PRO A 174 12.68 -14.14 -33.33
C PRO A 174 13.31 -13.29 -34.45
N LYS A 175 12.64 -13.27 -35.61
CA LYS A 175 13.15 -12.65 -36.84
C LYS A 175 13.02 -11.12 -36.81
N VAL A 176 14.10 -10.43 -37.16
CA VAL A 176 14.13 -8.97 -37.35
C VAL A 176 13.23 -8.55 -38.51
N VAL A 177 12.24 -7.70 -38.24
CA VAL A 177 11.45 -7.00 -39.26
C VAL A 177 12.12 -5.65 -39.57
N LYS A 178 12.38 -5.37 -40.84
CA LYS A 178 13.04 -4.12 -41.29
C LYS A 178 12.02 -2.99 -41.45
N ALA A 179 12.42 -1.78 -41.05
CA ALA A 179 11.70 -0.55 -41.39
C ALA A 179 11.79 -0.22 -42.90
N PRO A 180 10.73 0.37 -43.51
CA PRO A 180 10.77 0.90 -44.86
C PRO A 180 11.29 2.36 -44.91
N ASN A 181 12.08 2.68 -45.94
CA ASN A 181 12.63 4.02 -46.21
C ASN A 181 11.77 4.84 -47.20
N HIS A 182 12.01 6.16 -47.21
CA HIS A 182 11.42 7.21 -48.06
C HIS A 182 11.47 7.03 -49.58
N ILE A 183 10.48 7.63 -50.26
CA ILE A 183 10.52 8.39 -51.53
C ILE A 183 9.45 9.51 -51.38
N GLU A 184 9.78 10.82 -51.27
CA GLU A 184 9.87 11.86 -52.34
C GLU A 184 8.52 12.17 -53.08
N THR A 185 8.11 13.40 -53.48
CA THR A 185 8.73 14.76 -53.61
C THR A 185 7.69 15.92 -53.56
N GLY A 186 8.12 17.14 -53.20
CA GLY A 186 7.64 18.43 -53.77
C GLY A 186 6.52 19.21 -53.03
N GLY A 187 6.57 20.54 -52.88
CA GLY A 187 7.65 21.52 -53.15
C GLY A 187 7.18 22.99 -53.12
N LYS A 188 8.12 23.93 -52.84
CA LYS A 188 7.99 25.42 -52.85
C LYS A 188 7.11 26.01 -51.71
N SER A 189 7.40 27.17 -51.09
CA SER A 189 8.24 28.31 -51.50
C SER A 189 8.92 29.07 -50.33
N SER A 190 10.14 29.58 -50.59
CA SER A 190 10.70 30.91 -50.29
C SER A 190 9.80 32.00 -49.65
N LEU A 191 10.27 33.02 -48.89
CA LEU A 191 11.63 33.46 -48.49
C LEU A 191 11.55 34.56 -47.38
N ASN A 192 12.72 34.99 -46.85
CA ASN A 192 12.99 36.18 -46.00
C ASN A 192 12.51 36.13 -44.52
N GLY A 193 13.26 36.55 -43.50
CA GLY A 193 14.67 36.99 -43.42
C GLY A 193 14.85 38.45 -42.96
N ALA A 194 15.15 38.68 -41.67
CA ALA A 194 15.67 39.95 -41.12
C ALA A 194 16.28 39.78 -39.70
N VAL A 195 17.13 40.73 -39.33
CA VAL A 195 17.85 40.94 -38.05
C VAL A 195 18.15 42.45 -37.93
N ILE A 196 18.54 43.10 -36.83
CA ILE A 196 19.13 42.78 -35.49
C ILE A 196 18.60 43.88 -34.49
N ASP A 197 18.86 44.00 -33.18
CA ASP A 197 19.77 43.35 -32.20
C ASP A 197 19.24 43.53 -30.73
N ASP A 198 20.08 43.21 -29.72
CA ASP A 198 20.15 43.78 -28.35
C ASP A 198 19.11 43.46 -27.24
N GLY A 199 19.64 43.26 -26.02
CA GLY A 199 18.93 43.30 -24.71
C GLY A 199 18.90 44.73 -24.11
N PRO A 200 18.67 44.95 -22.78
CA PRO A 200 19.09 44.09 -21.68
C PRO A 200 18.13 43.93 -20.47
N GLU A 201 18.53 43.01 -19.57
CA GLU A 201 18.41 42.98 -18.09
C GLU A 201 17.07 43.15 -17.31
N VAL A 202 17.08 42.50 -16.14
CA VAL A 202 15.98 42.33 -15.15
C VAL A 202 15.99 43.46 -14.11
N PRO A 203 14.94 43.63 -13.28
CA PRO A 203 15.09 43.10 -11.91
C PRO A 203 13.82 42.55 -11.24
N ASP A 204 14.04 41.80 -10.16
CA ASP A 204 13.05 41.26 -9.22
C ASP A 204 12.21 42.36 -8.50
N THR A 205 11.01 42.02 -8.02
CA THR A 205 10.73 41.85 -6.56
C THR A 205 9.23 41.70 -6.20
N VAL A 206 8.97 40.70 -5.34
CA VAL A 206 8.09 40.72 -4.15
C VAL A 206 6.56 40.87 -4.31
N SER A 207 5.89 40.31 -3.30
CA SER A 207 4.48 39.97 -3.14
C SER A 207 3.58 41.10 -2.63
N GLU A 208 2.29 40.75 -2.51
CA GLU A 208 1.19 41.45 -1.81
C GLU A 208 0.52 42.59 -2.59
N ILE A 209 -0.77 42.42 -2.88
CA ILE A 209 -1.86 43.03 -2.10
C ILE A 209 -3.15 42.29 -2.45
N ASP A 210 -3.80 41.74 -1.42
CA ASP A 210 -5.18 41.32 -1.47
C ASP A 210 -6.04 42.38 -0.75
N SER A 211 -7.30 42.52 -1.16
CA SER A 211 -8.34 43.29 -0.48
C SER A 211 -8.22 44.83 -0.38
N ALA A 212 -8.90 45.54 -1.31
CA ALA A 212 -9.76 46.68 -0.96
C ALA A 212 -10.86 46.86 -2.02
N MET A 213 -12.13 46.92 -1.58
CA MET A 213 -13.29 47.03 -2.47
C MET A 213 -13.63 48.47 -2.90
N ALA A 214 -14.28 48.54 -4.07
CA ALA A 214 -15.38 49.44 -4.45
C ALA A 214 -15.10 50.82 -5.08
N ALA A 215 -16.03 51.14 -6.00
CA ALA A 215 -16.39 52.45 -6.54
C ALA A 215 -15.45 53.12 -7.57
N ALA A 216 -15.62 52.76 -8.86
CA ALA A 216 -16.03 53.71 -9.91
C ALA A 216 -16.27 52.98 -11.25
N VAL A 217 -17.53 52.67 -11.58
CA VAL A 217 -17.95 52.35 -12.96
C VAL A 217 -18.72 53.55 -13.47
N SER A 218 -18.20 54.24 -14.48
CA SER A 218 -18.89 55.32 -15.21
C SER A 218 -19.63 54.78 -16.44
N ASP A 219 -20.71 55.47 -16.83
CA ASP A 219 -21.86 54.89 -17.54
C ASP A 219 -21.70 54.50 -19.04
N GLU A 220 -20.51 54.52 -19.64
CA GLU A 220 -20.36 54.39 -21.10
C GLU A 220 -20.36 52.95 -21.68
N THR A 221 -20.40 51.91 -20.85
CA THR A 221 -20.43 50.50 -21.33
C THR A 221 -21.84 49.85 -21.34
N ARG A 222 -22.91 50.63 -21.18
CA ARG A 222 -24.27 50.09 -20.94
C ARG A 222 -25.19 49.94 -22.16
N GLU A 223 -24.73 50.29 -23.38
CA GLU A 223 -25.62 50.39 -24.55
C GLU A 223 -25.21 49.58 -25.82
N GLN A 224 -24.43 48.49 -25.69
CA GLN A 224 -24.18 47.56 -26.82
C GLN A 224 -24.38 46.05 -26.55
N LEU A 225 -25.04 45.65 -25.44
CA LEU A 225 -25.52 44.27 -25.27
C LEU A 225 -27.04 44.20 -25.00
N LYS A 226 -27.84 44.37 -26.06
CA LYS A 226 -29.31 44.11 -26.06
C LYS A 226 -29.80 43.49 -27.38
N ALA A 227 -29.29 42.30 -27.74
CA ALA A 227 -29.88 41.48 -28.82
C ALA A 227 -29.52 39.98 -28.73
N ALA A 228 -30.02 39.27 -27.71
CA ALA A 228 -30.07 37.80 -27.69
C ALA A 228 -31.28 37.31 -26.86
N PRO A 229 -32.00 36.25 -27.26
CA PRO A 229 -33.26 35.85 -26.64
C PRO A 229 -33.08 35.15 -25.28
N LYS A 230 -34.04 35.34 -24.38
CA LYS A 230 -34.08 34.67 -23.07
C LYS A 230 -34.48 33.18 -23.20
N PRO A 231 -33.91 32.27 -22.40
CA PRO A 231 -34.41 30.90 -22.29
C PRO A 231 -35.80 30.84 -21.64
N ALA A 232 -36.61 29.86 -22.04
CA ALA A 232 -37.96 29.64 -21.53
C ALA A 232 -37.97 29.05 -20.11
N PRO A 233 -39.03 29.27 -19.30
CA PRO A 233 -39.09 28.78 -17.93
C PRO A 233 -39.25 27.25 -17.86
N VAL A 234 -38.30 26.58 -17.22
CA VAL A 234 -38.38 25.15 -16.91
C VAL A 234 -39.41 24.95 -15.80
N LYS A 235 -40.45 24.16 -16.07
CA LYS A 235 -41.46 23.78 -15.07
C LYS A 235 -40.84 22.82 -14.04
N PRO A 236 -41.23 22.88 -12.75
CA PRO A 236 -40.72 21.96 -11.75
C PRO A 236 -41.13 20.52 -12.10
N LEU A 237 -40.14 19.66 -12.27
CA LEU A 237 -40.35 18.22 -12.41
C LEU A 237 -40.84 17.67 -11.07
N LYS A 238 -42.04 17.07 -11.06
CA LYS A 238 -42.52 16.28 -9.93
C LYS A 238 -41.52 15.14 -9.67
N PRO A 239 -41.29 14.73 -8.40
CA PRO A 239 -40.49 13.56 -8.13
C PRO A 239 -41.12 12.36 -8.84
N LYS A 240 -40.35 11.72 -9.74
CA LYS A 240 -40.74 10.41 -10.27
C LYS A 240 -40.62 9.44 -9.09
N ALA A 241 -41.73 8.82 -8.72
CA ALA A 241 -41.69 7.66 -7.85
C ALA A 241 -40.86 6.57 -8.56
N GLN A 242 -39.61 6.40 -8.13
CA GLN A 242 -38.93 5.14 -8.30
C GLN A 242 -39.75 4.14 -7.46
N LYS A 243 -40.28 3.10 -8.11
CA LYS A 243 -40.72 1.93 -7.35
C LYS A 243 -39.48 1.42 -6.61
N GLU A 244 -39.63 1.17 -5.32
CA GLU A 244 -38.75 0.23 -4.64
C GLU A 244 -38.88 -1.09 -5.39
N ALA A 245 -37.85 -1.43 -6.17
CA ALA A 245 -37.62 -2.80 -6.55
C ALA A 245 -37.04 -3.48 -5.31
N GLU A 246 -37.71 -4.53 -4.84
CA GLU A 246 -37.09 -5.47 -3.90
C GLU A 246 -35.75 -5.94 -4.49
N PRO A 247 -34.74 -6.26 -3.67
CA PRO A 247 -33.48 -6.78 -4.19
C PRO A 247 -33.74 -8.13 -4.85
N GLU A 248 -33.87 -8.12 -6.18
CA GLU A 248 -33.78 -9.33 -6.99
C GLU A 248 -32.43 -9.95 -6.68
N LYS A 249 -32.47 -11.22 -6.24
CA LYS A 249 -31.28 -11.96 -5.85
C LYS A 249 -30.46 -12.21 -7.10
N GLU A 250 -29.51 -11.33 -7.40
CA GLU A 250 -28.43 -11.63 -8.31
C GLU A 250 -27.74 -12.89 -7.79
N LYS A 251 -28.02 -13.98 -8.48
CA LYS A 251 -27.51 -15.29 -8.19
C LYS A 251 -26.06 -15.27 -8.64
N ILE A 252 -25.16 -14.92 -7.71
CA ILE A 252 -23.71 -15.02 -7.90
C ILE A 252 -23.45 -16.43 -8.44
N GLU A 253 -23.07 -16.51 -9.72
CA GLU A 253 -22.68 -17.79 -10.29
C GLU A 253 -21.39 -18.21 -9.62
N LEU A 254 -21.43 -19.38 -8.97
CA LEU A 254 -20.25 -20.11 -8.54
C LEU A 254 -19.46 -20.48 -9.80
N VAL A 255 -18.57 -19.60 -10.25
CA VAL A 255 -17.64 -19.88 -11.33
C VAL A 255 -16.69 -21.00 -10.87
N ALA A 256 -16.36 -21.86 -11.82
CA ALA A 256 -15.96 -23.24 -11.59
C ALA A 256 -14.76 -23.42 -10.65
N ALA A 257 -14.73 -24.58 -9.98
CA ALA A 257 -13.54 -25.13 -9.37
C ALA A 257 -12.35 -25.11 -10.37
N PRO A 258 -11.10 -24.94 -9.90
CA PRO A 258 -9.94 -24.82 -10.77
C PRO A 258 -9.85 -26.00 -11.73
N LYS A 259 -9.61 -25.72 -13.02
CA LYS A 259 -9.53 -26.75 -14.05
C LYS A 259 -8.23 -27.53 -13.84
N GLU A 260 -8.36 -28.80 -13.43
CA GLU A 260 -7.22 -29.71 -13.30
C GLU A 260 -6.33 -29.68 -14.55
N ARG A 261 -5.14 -29.10 -14.37
CA ARG A 261 -3.97 -29.36 -15.19
C ARG A 261 -2.95 -30.03 -14.29
N ASP A 262 -2.13 -30.87 -14.93
CA ASP A 262 -1.03 -31.64 -14.36
C ASP A 262 0.00 -30.71 -13.71
N ASP A 263 -0.28 -30.29 -12.47
CA ASP A 263 0.72 -29.72 -11.59
C ASP A 263 1.65 -30.86 -11.20
N GLY A 264 2.96 -30.66 -11.37
CA GLY A 264 3.99 -31.61 -10.93
C GLY A 264 4.12 -31.69 -9.40
N GLY A 265 3.02 -31.47 -8.69
CA GLY A 265 2.89 -31.22 -7.26
C GLY A 265 1.94 -32.22 -6.59
N ASN A 266 1.87 -32.13 -5.26
CA ASN A 266 1.13 -33.08 -4.45
C ASN A 266 -0.40 -32.88 -4.61
N PRO A 267 -1.19 -33.87 -5.08
CA PRO A 267 -2.64 -33.69 -5.28
C PRO A 267 -3.39 -33.34 -3.98
N ASP A 268 -2.86 -33.70 -2.81
CA ASP A 268 -3.42 -33.29 -1.51
C ASP A 268 -3.38 -31.76 -1.33
N ARG A 269 -2.39 -31.06 -1.90
CA ARG A 269 -2.24 -29.59 -1.83
C ARG A 269 -3.30 -28.90 -2.69
N ALA A 270 -3.52 -29.38 -3.91
CA ALA A 270 -4.58 -28.85 -4.79
C ALA A 270 -5.96 -29.04 -4.16
N ALA A 271 -6.22 -30.20 -3.54
CA ALA A 271 -7.45 -30.48 -2.80
C ALA A 271 -7.62 -29.57 -1.56
N GLU A 272 -6.55 -29.28 -0.80
CA GLU A 272 -6.61 -28.36 0.35
C GLU A 272 -6.94 -26.92 -0.11
N ILE A 273 -6.32 -26.45 -1.19
CA ILE A 273 -6.60 -25.14 -1.78
C ILE A 273 -8.06 -25.05 -2.22
N ALA A 274 -8.55 -26.06 -2.95
CA ALA A 274 -9.94 -26.11 -3.41
C ALA A 274 -10.94 -26.12 -2.24
N ALA A 275 -10.68 -26.88 -1.17
CA ALA A 275 -11.54 -26.92 0.02
C ALA A 275 -11.57 -25.58 0.77
N LYS A 276 -10.42 -24.87 0.87
CA LYS A 276 -10.36 -23.51 1.42
C LYS A 276 -11.13 -22.50 0.56
N LEU A 277 -11.06 -22.60 -0.77
CA LEU A 277 -11.82 -21.76 -1.69
C LEU A 277 -13.33 -22.02 -1.62
N GLU A 278 -13.77 -23.28 -1.51
CA GLU A 278 -15.19 -23.63 -1.34
C GLU A 278 -15.75 -23.10 0.00
N SER A 279 -14.99 -23.29 1.09
CA SER A 279 -15.33 -22.73 2.41
C SER A 279 -15.43 -21.19 2.36
N HIS A 280 -14.53 -20.54 1.61
CA HIS A 280 -14.55 -19.08 1.42
C HIS A 280 -15.73 -18.60 0.54
N ALA A 281 -16.14 -19.37 -0.47
CA ALA A 281 -17.32 -19.08 -1.26
C ALA A 281 -18.61 -19.17 -0.41
N GLU A 282 -18.73 -20.15 0.50
CA GLU A 282 -19.84 -20.18 1.47
C GLU A 282 -19.78 -18.99 2.44
N TRP A 283 -18.58 -18.61 2.90
CA TRP A 283 -18.36 -17.43 3.75
C TRP A 283 -18.81 -16.13 3.09
N LEU A 284 -18.48 -15.92 1.81
CA LEU A 284 -18.92 -14.75 1.04
C LEU A 284 -20.45 -14.74 0.86
N GLN A 285 -21.05 -15.85 0.41
CA GLN A 285 -22.50 -15.95 0.17
C GLN A 285 -23.31 -15.74 1.46
N THR A 286 -22.84 -16.30 2.57
CA THR A 286 -23.54 -16.24 3.86
C THR A 286 -23.16 -15.04 4.72
N HIS A 287 -22.33 -14.12 4.19
CA HIS A 287 -21.84 -12.94 4.91
C HIS A 287 -21.17 -13.30 6.25
N GLY A 288 -20.42 -14.41 6.25
CA GLY A 288 -19.71 -14.95 7.40
C GLY A 288 -20.52 -15.78 8.40
N ALA A 289 -21.76 -16.15 8.08
CA ALA A 289 -22.57 -17.02 8.95
C ALA A 289 -22.20 -18.52 8.85
N LYS A 290 -21.54 -18.93 7.76
CA LYS A 290 -21.00 -20.27 7.52
C LYS A 290 -19.71 -20.17 6.70
N GLY A 291 -19.03 -21.30 6.49
CA GLY A 291 -17.71 -21.32 5.87
C GLY A 291 -16.66 -20.54 6.66
N GLU A 292 -15.46 -20.47 6.12
CA GLU A 292 -14.34 -19.73 6.69
C GLU A 292 -13.75 -18.79 5.63
N LYS A 293 -13.37 -17.59 6.06
CA LYS A 293 -12.64 -16.64 5.22
C LYS A 293 -11.32 -17.27 4.77
N ALA A 294 -11.00 -17.24 3.48
CA ALA A 294 -9.76 -17.82 2.97
C ALA A 294 -8.53 -17.27 3.71
N ASP A 295 -7.81 -18.17 4.38
CA ASP A 295 -6.53 -17.91 5.03
C ASP A 295 -5.45 -18.81 4.42
N PHE A 296 -4.58 -18.16 3.66
CA PHE A 296 -3.42 -18.70 2.97
C PHE A 296 -2.14 -18.00 3.46
N ALA A 297 -2.15 -17.36 4.63
CA ALA A 297 -0.95 -16.73 5.15
C ALA A 297 0.19 -17.74 5.35
N ASP A 298 1.39 -17.31 4.93
CA ASP A 298 2.63 -18.08 4.98
C ASP A 298 2.53 -19.48 4.28
N GLN A 299 1.55 -19.69 3.38
CA GLN A 299 1.35 -20.95 2.63
C GLN A 299 2.10 -20.99 1.29
N ASP A 300 2.43 -22.20 0.84
CA ASP A 300 2.89 -22.46 -0.53
C ASP A 300 1.72 -22.62 -1.50
N LEU A 301 1.56 -21.62 -2.38
CA LEU A 301 0.66 -21.55 -3.51
C LEU A 301 1.42 -21.42 -4.85
N SER A 302 2.73 -21.71 -4.86
CA SER A 302 3.59 -21.58 -6.04
C SER A 302 3.09 -22.47 -7.20
N GLY A 303 2.98 -21.91 -8.40
CA GLY A 303 2.47 -22.58 -9.59
C GLY A 303 0.99 -22.99 -9.54
N ALA A 304 0.23 -22.63 -8.50
CA ALA A 304 -1.18 -23.03 -8.38
C ALA A 304 -2.06 -22.36 -9.45
N ASP A 305 -3.05 -23.08 -9.96
CA ASP A 305 -4.12 -22.49 -10.77
C ASP A 305 -5.23 -21.95 -9.86
N LEU A 306 -5.26 -20.62 -9.76
CA LEU A 306 -6.21 -19.81 -9.01
C LEU A 306 -6.96 -18.86 -9.98
N SER A 307 -6.97 -19.17 -11.29
CA SER A 307 -7.68 -18.34 -12.27
C SER A 307 -9.19 -18.34 -12.02
N GLU A 308 -9.80 -17.16 -12.22
CA GLU A 308 -11.22 -16.91 -11.94
C GLU A 308 -11.65 -17.13 -10.46
N ALA A 309 -10.71 -17.42 -9.54
CA ALA A 309 -11.01 -17.66 -8.14
C ALA A 309 -11.45 -16.38 -7.41
N ASN A 310 -12.48 -16.50 -6.58
CA ASN A 310 -12.87 -15.42 -5.66
C ASN A 310 -12.07 -15.53 -4.36
N LEU A 311 -11.07 -14.68 -4.24
CA LEU A 311 -10.18 -14.46 -3.11
C LEU A 311 -10.43 -13.09 -2.46
N SER A 312 -11.63 -12.50 -2.66
CA SER A 312 -11.94 -11.18 -2.12
C SER A 312 -11.85 -11.17 -0.60
N ASN A 313 -11.19 -10.15 -0.06
CA ASN A 313 -10.82 -9.99 1.34
C ASN A 313 -9.77 -11.00 1.85
N ALA A 314 -9.37 -12.03 1.09
CA ALA A 314 -8.57 -13.16 1.59
C ALA A 314 -7.24 -12.76 2.26
N ASN A 315 -6.79 -13.55 3.22
CA ASN A 315 -5.48 -13.38 3.84
C ASN A 315 -4.43 -14.19 3.05
N LEU A 316 -3.61 -13.51 2.26
CA LEU A 316 -2.52 -14.06 1.44
C LEU A 316 -1.15 -13.51 1.90
N ARG A 317 -1.07 -13.05 3.15
CA ARG A 317 0.12 -12.42 3.73
C ARG A 317 1.29 -13.39 3.74
N SER A 318 2.44 -12.98 3.20
CA SER A 318 3.63 -13.82 3.01
C SER A 318 3.39 -15.14 2.26
N ALA A 319 2.26 -15.33 1.58
CA ALA A 319 2.01 -16.50 0.75
C ALA A 319 3.03 -16.55 -0.41
N ASP A 320 3.52 -17.75 -0.72
CA ASP A 320 4.32 -17.97 -1.91
C ASP A 320 3.39 -18.27 -3.09
N LEU A 321 3.20 -17.30 -3.97
CA LEU A 321 2.39 -17.35 -5.19
C LEU A 321 3.29 -17.29 -6.44
N GLN A 322 4.57 -17.66 -6.30
CA GLN A 322 5.52 -17.64 -7.42
C GLN A 322 4.97 -18.46 -8.60
N ASP A 323 5.04 -17.89 -9.80
CA ASP A 323 4.59 -18.52 -11.05
C ASP A 323 3.11 -19.01 -11.04
N ALA A 324 2.31 -18.57 -10.06
CA ALA A 324 0.89 -18.94 -9.94
C ALA A 324 0.02 -18.27 -11.01
N ASN A 325 -1.06 -18.93 -11.41
CA ASN A 325 -2.04 -18.39 -12.36
C ASN A 325 -3.22 -17.79 -11.60
N LEU A 326 -3.27 -16.47 -11.50
CA LEU A 326 -4.33 -15.66 -10.87
C LEU A 326 -5.14 -14.87 -11.92
N ALA A 327 -5.10 -15.28 -13.20
CA ALA A 327 -5.79 -14.57 -14.27
C ALA A 327 -7.29 -14.46 -13.98
N ARG A 328 -7.87 -13.26 -14.12
CA ARG A 328 -9.28 -12.98 -13.85
C ARG A 328 -9.74 -13.30 -12.42
N ALA A 329 -8.81 -13.53 -11.47
CA ALA A 329 -9.13 -13.74 -10.06
C ALA A 329 -9.66 -12.45 -9.42
N ASN A 330 -10.54 -12.57 -8.44
CA ASN A 330 -10.99 -11.46 -7.62
C ASN A 330 -10.18 -11.42 -6.32
N LEU A 331 -9.32 -10.42 -6.18
CA LEU A 331 -8.47 -10.11 -5.03
C LEU A 331 -8.90 -8.78 -4.35
N PHE A 332 -10.15 -8.34 -4.55
CA PHE A 332 -10.70 -7.11 -3.96
C PHE A 332 -10.48 -7.10 -2.44
N ASP A 333 -9.85 -6.05 -1.90
CA ASP A 333 -9.53 -5.88 -0.46
C ASP A 333 -8.71 -7.05 0.16
N ALA A 334 -8.01 -7.85 -0.66
CA ALA A 334 -7.16 -8.94 -0.18
C ALA A 334 -5.87 -8.44 0.47
N ASP A 335 -5.38 -9.17 1.47
CA ASP A 335 -4.14 -8.88 2.19
C ASP A 335 -2.97 -9.69 1.60
N LEU A 336 -2.26 -9.10 0.65
CA LEU A 336 -1.12 -9.69 -0.07
C LEU A 336 0.24 -9.17 0.46
N ARG A 337 0.27 -8.66 1.70
CA ARG A 337 1.48 -8.05 2.27
C ARG A 337 2.63 -9.06 2.33
N SER A 338 3.79 -8.67 1.78
CA SER A 338 4.97 -9.54 1.69
C SER A 338 4.78 -10.85 0.92
N ALA A 339 3.70 -11.02 0.16
CA ALA A 339 3.49 -12.19 -0.70
C ALA A 339 4.52 -12.24 -1.83
N ASN A 340 4.92 -13.45 -2.24
CA ASN A 340 5.81 -13.66 -3.38
C ASN A 340 4.98 -13.95 -4.63
N LEU A 341 4.78 -12.97 -5.51
CA LEU A 341 4.02 -13.05 -6.76
C LEU A 341 4.96 -13.03 -7.98
N SER A 342 6.25 -13.40 -7.82
CA SER A 342 7.20 -13.31 -8.93
C SER A 342 6.82 -14.27 -10.05
N GLY A 343 6.81 -13.79 -11.30
CA GLY A 343 6.38 -14.55 -12.46
C GLY A 343 4.87 -14.85 -12.53
N ALA A 344 4.08 -14.49 -11.51
CA ALA A 344 2.66 -14.79 -11.46
C ALA A 344 1.87 -14.10 -12.58
N ASN A 345 0.82 -14.77 -13.06
CA ASN A 345 -0.11 -14.24 -14.04
C ASN A 345 -1.34 -13.64 -13.35
N LEU A 346 -1.45 -12.32 -13.34
CA LEU A 346 -2.53 -11.50 -12.79
C LEU A 346 -3.33 -10.80 -13.91
N GLY A 347 -3.24 -11.26 -15.16
CA GLY A 347 -3.96 -10.64 -16.28
C GLY A 347 -5.48 -10.60 -16.04
N GLU A 348 -6.11 -9.45 -16.31
CA GLU A 348 -7.53 -9.18 -16.05
C GLU A 348 -7.99 -9.39 -14.58
N ALA A 349 -7.08 -9.50 -13.60
CA ALA A 349 -7.46 -9.70 -12.19
C ALA A 349 -8.01 -8.41 -11.55
N ASP A 350 -9.05 -8.54 -10.72
CA ASP A 350 -9.54 -7.44 -9.87
C ASP A 350 -8.68 -7.38 -8.61
N ILE A 351 -7.87 -6.33 -8.47
CA ILE A 351 -6.92 -6.14 -7.37
C ILE A 351 -7.28 -4.83 -6.62
N HIS A 352 -8.51 -4.34 -6.75
CA HIS A 352 -8.96 -3.10 -6.12
C HIS A 352 -8.80 -3.14 -4.59
N ASN A 353 -8.34 -2.03 -4.02
CA ASN A 353 -8.06 -1.87 -2.58
C ASN A 353 -7.04 -2.87 -1.97
N ALA A 354 -6.48 -3.80 -2.76
CA ALA A 354 -5.63 -4.86 -2.21
C ALA A 354 -4.33 -4.31 -1.61
N ASN A 355 -3.85 -4.98 -0.55
CA ASN A 355 -2.71 -4.56 0.24
C ASN A 355 -1.45 -5.30 -0.21
N LEU A 356 -0.81 -4.82 -1.28
CA LEU A 356 0.40 -5.40 -1.89
C LEU A 356 1.70 -4.86 -1.27
N ARG A 357 1.67 -4.24 -0.09
CA ARG A 357 2.87 -3.66 0.52
C ARG A 357 3.96 -4.70 0.71
N HIS A 358 5.16 -4.37 0.23
CA HIS A 358 6.33 -5.26 0.23
C HIS A 358 6.14 -6.60 -0.50
N ALA A 359 5.10 -6.75 -1.33
CA ALA A 359 4.95 -7.94 -2.17
C ALA A 359 6.04 -7.97 -3.27
N ASN A 360 6.49 -9.17 -3.64
CA ASN A 360 7.43 -9.37 -4.72
C ASN A 360 6.68 -9.72 -6.01
N LEU A 361 6.38 -8.74 -6.84
CA LEU A 361 5.71 -8.87 -8.14
C LEU A 361 6.71 -8.91 -9.31
N LYS A 362 7.96 -9.33 -9.06
CA LYS A 362 9.04 -9.35 -10.07
C LYS A 362 8.60 -10.15 -11.30
N SER A 363 8.65 -9.54 -12.47
CA SER A 363 8.26 -10.14 -13.74
C SER A 363 6.82 -10.69 -13.79
N ALA A 364 5.93 -10.22 -12.90
CA ALA A 364 4.51 -10.56 -12.95
C ALA A 364 3.85 -10.02 -14.24
N GLN A 365 2.87 -10.77 -14.75
CA GLN A 365 2.06 -10.37 -15.90
C GLN A 365 0.77 -9.76 -15.35
N MET A 366 0.51 -8.48 -15.63
CA MET A 366 -0.59 -7.71 -15.03
C MET A 366 -1.36 -6.89 -16.08
N GLN A 367 -1.31 -7.32 -17.35
CA GLN A 367 -2.05 -6.69 -18.43
C GLN A 367 -3.55 -6.65 -18.10
N GLU A 368 -4.17 -5.49 -18.26
CA GLU A 368 -5.61 -5.27 -17.99
C GLU A 368 -6.04 -5.56 -16.54
N ALA A 369 -5.11 -5.71 -15.58
CA ALA A 369 -5.42 -5.86 -14.16
C ALA A 369 -5.97 -4.56 -13.55
N GLU A 370 -7.00 -4.66 -12.72
CA GLU A 370 -7.66 -3.51 -12.09
C GLU A 370 -7.04 -3.22 -10.72
N LEU A 371 -6.07 -2.29 -10.67
CA LEU A 371 -5.30 -1.99 -9.45
C LEU A 371 -5.83 -0.82 -8.62
N ARG A 372 -6.96 -0.19 -8.98
CA ARG A 372 -7.33 1.11 -8.41
C ARG A 372 -7.48 1.08 -6.88
N ALA A 373 -6.88 2.08 -6.24
CA ALA A 373 -6.73 2.20 -4.79
C ALA A 373 -5.93 1.07 -4.08
N ALA A 374 -5.28 0.16 -4.81
CA ALA A 374 -4.32 -0.79 -4.24
C ALA A 374 -3.08 -0.07 -3.68
N ASP A 375 -2.42 -0.72 -2.72
CA ASP A 375 -1.22 -0.21 -2.06
C ASP A 375 0.01 -1.05 -2.40
N LEU A 376 0.82 -0.56 -3.34
CA LEU A 376 2.07 -1.17 -3.79
C LEU A 376 3.29 -0.65 -3.01
N SER A 377 3.11 0.00 -1.84
CA SER A 377 4.23 0.65 -1.15
C SER A 377 5.35 -0.34 -0.79
N GLY A 378 6.56 -0.06 -1.23
CA GLY A 378 7.73 -0.93 -1.05
C GLY A 378 7.65 -2.28 -1.76
N ALA A 379 6.68 -2.50 -2.65
CA ALA A 379 6.59 -3.68 -3.49
C ALA A 379 7.69 -3.69 -4.58
N ASN A 380 7.99 -4.87 -5.10
CA ASN A 380 8.97 -5.07 -6.16
C ASN A 380 8.30 -5.43 -7.48
N LEU A 381 8.16 -4.47 -8.40
CA LEU A 381 7.62 -4.65 -9.76
C LEU A 381 8.74 -4.74 -10.82
N GLU A 382 9.95 -5.15 -10.43
CA GLU A 382 11.09 -5.25 -11.36
C GLU A 382 10.73 -6.11 -12.58
N GLY A 383 10.79 -5.54 -13.79
CA GLY A 383 10.44 -6.23 -15.04
C GLY A 383 8.98 -6.67 -15.17
N ALA A 384 8.06 -6.20 -14.33
CA ALA A 384 6.63 -6.55 -14.41
C ALA A 384 5.95 -5.90 -15.64
N GLN A 385 4.98 -6.60 -16.21
CA GLN A 385 4.29 -6.19 -17.44
C GLN A 385 2.92 -5.58 -17.10
N MET A 386 2.81 -4.25 -17.15
CA MET A 386 1.64 -3.47 -16.71
C MET A 386 1.20 -2.44 -17.77
N ALA A 387 1.43 -2.73 -19.05
CA ALA A 387 1.01 -1.87 -20.14
C ALA A 387 -0.52 -1.66 -20.13
N GLY A 388 -0.97 -0.41 -20.30
CA GLY A 388 -2.38 -0.03 -20.32
C GLY A 388 -3.12 0.01 -18.97
N VAL A 389 -2.48 -0.38 -17.86
CA VAL A 389 -3.13 -0.48 -16.54
C VAL A 389 -3.56 0.88 -15.99
N ASP A 390 -4.73 0.95 -15.34
CA ASP A 390 -5.18 2.16 -14.63
C ASP A 390 -4.58 2.23 -13.21
N PHE A 391 -3.67 3.17 -13.00
CA PHE A 391 -3.04 3.44 -11.71
C PHE A 391 -3.69 4.59 -10.94
N LYS A 392 -4.92 4.98 -11.30
CA LYS A 392 -5.69 5.94 -10.53
C LYS A 392 -5.83 5.51 -9.07
N ASP A 393 -5.61 6.45 -8.17
CA ASP A 393 -5.66 6.28 -6.71
C ASP A 393 -4.62 5.27 -6.13
N VAL A 394 -3.71 4.70 -6.95
CA VAL A 394 -2.70 3.70 -6.53
C VAL A 394 -1.50 4.33 -5.83
N THR A 395 -1.03 3.68 -4.75
CA THR A 395 0.13 4.14 -3.96
C THR A 395 1.43 3.45 -4.36
N PHE A 396 2.37 4.24 -4.90
CA PHE A 396 3.71 3.83 -5.39
C PHE A 396 4.87 4.15 -4.43
N LEU A 397 4.64 4.26 -3.13
CA LEU A 397 5.67 4.78 -2.21
C LEU A 397 6.83 3.79 -2.05
N SER A 398 8.02 4.17 -2.51
CA SER A 398 9.23 3.34 -2.52
C SER A 398 9.09 2.03 -3.30
N THR A 399 8.14 1.97 -4.24
CA THR A 399 7.92 0.79 -5.10
C THR A 399 9.04 0.69 -6.14
N ASN A 400 9.70 -0.46 -6.25
CA ASN A 400 10.68 -0.69 -7.32
C ASN A 400 9.95 -0.98 -8.64
N ILE A 401 10.22 -0.20 -9.69
CA ILE A 401 9.65 -0.30 -11.04
C ILE A 401 10.74 -0.41 -12.12
N GLN A 402 11.98 -0.74 -11.74
CA GLN A 402 13.10 -0.94 -12.69
C GLN A 402 12.75 -1.98 -13.75
N GLY A 403 12.93 -1.63 -15.03
CA GLY A 403 12.60 -2.52 -16.16
C GLY A 403 11.11 -2.83 -16.36
N ALA A 404 10.21 -2.28 -15.54
CA ALA A 404 8.76 -2.50 -15.69
C ALA A 404 8.21 -1.85 -16.96
N ASP A 405 7.22 -2.50 -17.59
CA ASP A 405 6.48 -1.92 -18.69
C ASP A 405 5.22 -1.21 -18.18
N LEU A 406 5.20 0.11 -18.26
CA LEU A 406 4.10 1.01 -17.90
C LEU A 406 3.58 1.78 -19.13
N GLN A 407 3.86 1.32 -20.35
CA GLN A 407 3.40 2.02 -21.56
C GLN A 407 1.88 2.08 -21.64
N GLY A 408 1.34 3.27 -21.95
CA GLY A 408 -0.10 3.49 -22.02
C GLY A 408 -0.84 3.47 -20.68
N ALA A 409 -0.16 3.21 -19.56
CA ALA A 409 -0.77 3.15 -18.24
C ALA A 409 -1.15 4.54 -17.70
N ASN A 410 -2.28 4.64 -16.99
CA ASN A 410 -2.81 5.92 -16.49
C ASN A 410 -2.22 6.29 -15.13
N LEU A 411 -1.14 7.06 -15.13
CA LEU A 411 -0.39 7.44 -13.93
C LEU A 411 0.14 8.87 -13.99
N THR A 412 0.33 9.47 -12.82
CA THR A 412 0.80 10.86 -12.67
C THR A 412 2.29 10.94 -12.33
N GLN A 413 2.95 12.04 -12.71
CA GLN A 413 4.35 12.29 -12.35
C GLN A 413 4.59 12.19 -10.83
N LYS A 414 3.63 12.67 -10.02
CA LYS A 414 3.67 12.61 -8.54
C LYS A 414 3.65 11.18 -7.96
N GLN A 415 3.16 10.19 -8.71
CA GLN A 415 3.24 8.78 -8.32
C GLN A 415 4.63 8.22 -8.65
N ILE A 416 5.17 8.54 -9.83
CA ILE A 416 6.53 8.13 -10.24
C ILE A 416 7.62 8.79 -9.39
N ASP A 417 7.47 10.05 -8.98
CA ASP A 417 8.39 10.75 -8.07
C ASP A 417 8.58 10.06 -6.70
N LYS A 418 7.74 9.07 -6.38
CA LYS A 418 7.82 8.25 -5.16
C LYS A 418 8.31 6.82 -5.41
N ALA A 419 8.36 6.39 -6.66
CA ALA A 419 8.83 5.07 -7.06
C ALA A 419 10.34 5.09 -7.30
N ILE A 420 10.94 3.90 -7.36
CA ILE A 420 12.34 3.68 -7.68
C ILE A 420 12.39 3.01 -9.05
N GLY A 421 12.79 3.76 -10.07
CA GLY A 421 12.94 3.25 -11.44
C GLY A 421 14.32 3.60 -12.01
N ASP A 422 14.58 3.20 -13.25
CA ASP A 422 15.81 3.53 -13.96
C ASP A 422 15.55 3.72 -15.46
N ALA A 423 16.63 3.81 -16.26
CA ALA A 423 16.55 3.98 -17.72
C ALA A 423 15.92 2.79 -18.47
N SER A 424 15.69 1.64 -17.82
CA SER A 424 15.04 0.47 -18.41
C SER A 424 13.52 0.45 -18.17
N THR A 425 12.99 1.24 -17.24
CA THR A 425 11.53 1.37 -17.02
C THR A 425 10.86 2.05 -18.23
N LEU A 426 9.86 1.39 -18.82
CA LEU A 426 9.15 1.91 -19.99
C LEU A 426 7.94 2.75 -19.55
N LEU A 427 8.08 4.07 -19.55
CA LEU A 427 7.05 5.01 -19.10
C LEU A 427 6.06 5.43 -20.20
N PRO A 428 4.84 5.86 -19.84
CA PRO A 428 3.93 6.49 -20.78
C PRO A 428 4.43 7.90 -21.20
N PRO A 429 3.98 8.43 -22.36
CA PRO A 429 4.41 9.74 -22.86
C PRO A 429 4.20 10.88 -21.85
N GLY A 430 5.20 11.77 -21.74
CA GLY A 430 5.16 12.93 -20.84
C GLY A 430 5.59 12.67 -19.40
N ILE A 431 5.72 11.41 -18.98
CA ILE A 431 6.23 11.05 -17.64
C ILE A 431 7.76 10.82 -17.69
N ARG A 432 8.44 11.09 -16.57
CA ARG A 432 9.90 10.92 -16.42
C ARG A 432 10.24 10.31 -15.06
N ILE A 433 11.24 9.44 -15.01
CA ILE A 433 11.89 9.07 -13.74
C ILE A 433 13.05 10.03 -13.51
N LYS A 434 13.23 10.47 -12.26
CA LYS A 434 14.49 11.08 -11.83
C LYS A 434 15.51 9.97 -11.68
N ILE A 435 16.38 9.83 -12.67
CA ILE A 435 17.61 9.06 -12.52
C ILE A 435 18.51 9.93 -11.67
N ASP A 436 18.96 9.43 -10.51
CA ASP A 436 20.00 10.12 -9.73
C ASP A 436 21.26 10.18 -10.61
N GLU A 437 21.60 11.38 -11.09
CA GLU A 437 22.84 11.65 -11.82
C GLU A 437 24.02 11.53 -10.87
N ALA A 438 24.53 10.30 -10.74
CA ALA A 438 25.76 10.00 -10.02
C ALA A 438 26.97 10.24 -10.94
N GLU A 439 27.49 11.48 -10.90
CA GLU A 439 28.88 11.79 -11.24
C GLU A 439 29.87 11.23 -10.19
#